data_AF-A0A1E5GBF4-F1
#
_entry.id   AF-A0A1E5GBF4-F1
#
_cell.length_a   1.000
_cell.length_b   1.000
_cell.length_c   1.000
_cell.angle_alpha   90.00
_cell.angle_beta   90.00
_cell.angle_gamma   90.00
#
_symmetry.space_group_name_H-M   'P 1'
#
loop_
_entity.id
_entity.type
_entity.pdbx_description
1 polymer ?
#
loop_
_entity_poly.entity_id
_entity_poly.type
_entity_poly.pdbx_seq_one_letter_code
_entity_poly.pdbx_strand_id
1 'polypeptide(L)'
;MENKKDEHNIIDTNAQASAFGWDFQSSLALFIVSQDLKKLKSIKVEGNTEDIEIAYENQDMIYIQAKSQLDPYSTSNSNAHLKDALKTLINASQKNCYSSLAYGTNIANPFVFKQFSTLFANTPTKYSFTEMPDKIKQKIEKYAKQVAKEKKLSLANFDFDRLEIRTLPFFGDDDQTRYRFVKEHVMSLLSSIGLTQSQSNRVFDNYQLDFVKNPSKSIALEKSDITWPIIIFALDPISDEFFEEFDLDIGEEDAIETTYAEFIEKKSIEFTFINHVTQQYREYIRSKKYTNRRTAPKDFIESTADYYEEKLFFSESIDTSNAVTKYILWNILKKIKLIERLDKEVGL
;
A
#
# COMPACT_ATOMS: atom_id res chain seq x y z
N MET A 1 -50.17 -4.15 43.94
CA MET A 1 -48.96 -3.32 43.75
C MET A 1 -48.07 -4.06 42.75
N GLU A 2 -48.23 -3.76 41.46
CA GLU A 2 -47.33 -4.24 40.42
C GLU A 2 -46.15 -3.26 40.33
N ASN A 3 -44.95 -3.74 40.65
CA ASN A 3 -43.71 -3.03 40.36
C ASN A 3 -43.36 -3.27 38.88
N LYS A 4 -43.69 -2.30 38.02
CA LYS A 4 -43.03 -2.15 36.72
C LYS A 4 -41.57 -1.78 36.99
N LYS A 5 -40.65 -2.68 36.67
CA LYS A 5 -39.25 -2.32 36.49
C LYS A 5 -39.16 -1.62 35.14
N ASP A 6 -38.94 -0.32 35.17
CA ASP A 6 -38.50 0.43 33.99
C ASP A 6 -37.11 -0.09 33.61
N GLU A 7 -37.04 -0.86 32.52
CA GLU A 7 -35.78 -1.17 31.86
C GLU A 7 -35.28 0.10 31.17
N HIS A 8 -34.35 0.78 31.83
CA HIS A 8 -33.58 1.83 31.17
C HIS A 8 -32.77 1.21 30.03
N ASN A 9 -33.17 1.50 28.79
CA ASN A 9 -32.34 1.27 27.61
C ASN A 9 -31.09 2.15 27.72
N ILE A 10 -29.99 1.57 28.19
CA ILE A 10 -28.67 2.18 28.11
C ILE A 10 -28.27 2.17 26.63
N ILE A 11 -28.21 3.34 26.02
CA ILE A 11 -27.71 3.51 24.66
C ILE A 11 -26.19 3.43 24.73
N ASP A 12 -25.62 2.36 24.18
CA ASP A 12 -24.18 2.22 24.02
C ASP A 12 -23.71 3.16 22.89
N THR A 13 -23.03 4.24 23.27
CA THR A 13 -22.46 5.25 22.35
C THR A 13 -20.99 4.96 22.03
N ASN A 14 -20.46 3.79 22.43
CA ASN A 14 -19.06 3.45 22.23
C ASN A 14 -18.71 3.33 20.73
N ALA A 15 -17.93 4.28 20.24
CA ALA A 15 -17.47 4.31 18.85
C ALA A 15 -16.29 3.36 18.55
N GLN A 16 -15.77 2.65 19.55
CA GLN A 16 -14.60 1.78 19.42
C GLN A 16 -14.77 0.71 18.33
N ALA A 17 -15.94 0.08 18.23
CA ALA A 17 -16.20 -0.92 17.19
C ALA A 17 -16.16 -0.31 15.78
N SER A 18 -16.59 0.96 15.63
CA SER A 18 -16.53 1.67 14.35
C SER A 18 -15.09 2.06 14.02
N ALA A 19 -14.36 2.65 14.97
CA ALA A 19 -12.93 2.99 14.83
C ALA A 19 -12.10 1.76 14.43
N PHE A 20 -12.37 0.61 15.07
CA PHE A 20 -11.73 -0.66 14.75
C PHE A 20 -12.06 -1.14 13.33
N GLY A 21 -13.30 -0.93 12.86
CA GLY A 21 -13.68 -1.25 11.48
C GLY A 21 -12.91 -0.45 10.44
N TRP A 22 -12.75 0.86 10.66
CA TRP A 22 -11.98 1.75 9.80
C TRP A 22 -10.50 1.35 9.73
N ASP A 23 -9.93 1.02 10.89
CA ASP A 23 -8.55 0.56 11.02
C ASP A 23 -8.34 -0.80 10.32
N PHE A 24 -9.23 -1.77 10.55
CA PHE A 24 -9.19 -3.07 9.88
C PHE A 24 -9.27 -2.93 8.35
N GLN A 25 -10.18 -2.10 7.86
CA GLN A 25 -10.37 -1.88 6.43
C GLN A 25 -9.11 -1.30 5.77
N SER A 26 -8.52 -0.27 6.39
CA SER A 26 -7.27 0.34 5.92
C SER A 26 -6.10 -0.66 5.95
N SER A 27 -6.02 -1.46 7.01
CA SER A 27 -5.02 -2.52 7.18
C SER A 27 -5.17 -3.67 6.20
N LEU A 28 -6.42 -4.08 5.89
CA LEU A 28 -6.70 -5.10 4.90
C LEU A 28 -6.33 -4.63 3.48
N ALA A 29 -6.61 -3.37 3.16
CA ALA A 29 -6.20 -2.75 1.90
C ALA A 29 -4.67 -2.77 1.74
N LEU A 30 -3.94 -2.32 2.76
CA LEU A 30 -2.47 -2.32 2.76
C LEU A 30 -1.91 -3.75 2.63
N PHE A 31 -2.47 -4.71 3.37
CA PHE A 31 -2.07 -6.11 3.29
C PHE A 31 -2.21 -6.65 1.86
N ILE A 32 -3.37 -6.44 1.22
CA ILE A 32 -3.61 -6.92 -0.15
C ILE A 32 -2.66 -6.24 -1.15
N VAL A 33 -2.48 -4.93 -1.04
CA VAL A 33 -1.56 -4.20 -1.93
C VAL A 33 -0.14 -4.70 -1.78
N SER A 34 0.33 -5.01 -0.57
CA SER A 34 1.68 -5.54 -0.36
C SER A 34 1.93 -6.89 -1.08
N GLN A 35 0.87 -7.65 -1.38
CA GLN A 35 0.97 -8.93 -2.10
C GLN A 35 0.99 -8.75 -3.62
N ASP A 36 0.32 -7.72 -4.15
CA ASP A 36 0.09 -7.53 -5.58
C ASP A 36 0.59 -6.18 -6.13
N LEU A 37 1.47 -5.49 -5.40
CA LEU A 37 1.93 -4.12 -5.73
C LEU A 37 2.42 -4.00 -7.17
N LYS A 38 3.04 -5.06 -7.72
CA LYS A 38 3.53 -5.11 -9.09
C LYS A 38 2.48 -4.86 -10.16
N LYS A 39 1.26 -5.36 -9.96
CA LYS A 39 0.17 -5.26 -10.93
C LYS A 39 -0.74 -4.06 -10.67
N LEU A 40 -0.58 -3.43 -9.50
CA LEU A 40 -1.45 -2.36 -9.02
C LEU A 40 -1.43 -1.17 -9.97
N LYS A 41 -2.59 -0.64 -10.29
CA LYS A 41 -2.71 0.70 -10.89
C LYS A 41 -3.05 1.72 -9.81
N SER A 42 -4.12 1.46 -9.05
CA SER A 42 -4.53 2.31 -7.95
C SER A 42 -5.41 1.55 -6.94
N ILE A 43 -5.55 2.13 -5.74
CA ILE A 43 -6.41 1.65 -4.68
C ILE A 43 -7.18 2.79 -4.02
N LYS A 44 -8.45 2.55 -3.70
CA LYS A 44 -9.27 3.45 -2.88
C LYS A 44 -9.83 2.68 -1.69
N VAL A 45 -9.54 3.17 -0.49
CA VAL A 45 -10.22 2.80 0.76
C VAL A 45 -11.37 3.80 0.96
N GLU A 46 -12.55 3.29 1.32
CA GLU A 46 -13.83 3.98 1.15
C GLU A 46 -14.03 4.42 -0.29
N GLY A 47 -14.24 3.43 -1.17
CA GLY A 47 -14.61 3.65 -2.55
C GLY A 47 -16.06 4.08 -2.71
N ASN A 48 -16.42 4.49 -3.94
CA ASN A 48 -17.78 4.92 -4.24
C ASN A 48 -18.79 3.76 -4.24
N THR A 49 -18.31 2.53 -4.43
CA THR A 49 -19.08 1.31 -4.54
C THR A 49 -18.91 0.43 -3.31
N GLU A 50 -17.67 0.16 -2.90
CA GLU A 50 -17.35 -0.74 -1.79
C GLU A 50 -16.25 -0.15 -0.91
N ASP A 51 -16.10 -0.73 0.29
CA ASP A 51 -15.10 -0.35 1.29
C ASP A 51 -13.68 -0.30 0.70
N ILE A 52 -13.30 -1.23 -0.18
CA ILE A 52 -11.99 -1.20 -0.85
C ILE A 52 -12.18 -1.50 -2.32
N GLU A 53 -11.61 -0.64 -3.17
CA GLU A 53 -11.61 -0.78 -4.63
C GLU A 53 -10.17 -0.80 -5.13
N ILE A 54 -9.81 -1.84 -5.88
CA ILE A 54 -8.46 -2.02 -6.42
C ILE A 54 -8.55 -2.11 -7.93
N ALA A 55 -7.83 -1.23 -8.61
CA ALA A 55 -7.63 -1.26 -10.05
C ALA A 55 -6.24 -1.83 -10.37
N TYR A 56 -6.19 -2.76 -11.32
CA TYR A 56 -4.94 -3.29 -11.86
C TYR A 56 -4.66 -2.71 -13.25
N GLU A 57 -3.40 -2.78 -13.69
CA GLU A 57 -2.96 -2.22 -14.98
C GLU A 57 -3.67 -2.84 -16.19
N ASN A 58 -4.05 -4.12 -16.08
CA ASN A 58 -4.82 -4.83 -17.10
C ASN A 58 -6.32 -4.48 -17.11
N GLN A 59 -6.72 -3.40 -16.40
CA GLN A 59 -8.11 -2.93 -16.25
C GLN A 59 -9.00 -3.83 -15.38
N ASP A 60 -8.44 -4.84 -14.72
CA ASP A 60 -9.18 -5.63 -13.74
C ASP A 60 -9.52 -4.80 -12.51
N MET A 61 -10.76 -4.95 -12.03
CA MET A 61 -11.29 -4.24 -10.86
C MET A 61 -11.74 -5.24 -9.78
N ILE A 62 -11.13 -5.16 -8.59
CA ILE A 62 -11.58 -5.94 -7.43
C ILE A 62 -12.35 -5.01 -6.48
N TYR A 63 -13.53 -5.47 -6.07
CA TYR A 63 -14.36 -4.79 -5.08
C TYR A 63 -14.46 -5.64 -3.81
N ILE A 64 -14.17 -5.05 -2.66
CA ILE A 64 -14.08 -5.75 -1.39
C ILE A 64 -14.95 -5.05 -0.35
N GLN A 65 -15.90 -5.79 0.24
CA GLN A 65 -16.55 -5.35 1.46
C GLN A 65 -15.76 -5.87 2.66
N ALA A 66 -15.30 -4.97 3.52
CA ALA A 66 -14.68 -5.30 4.79
C ALA A 66 -15.76 -5.40 5.90
N LYS A 67 -15.71 -6.46 6.71
CA LYS A 67 -16.42 -6.50 8.00
C LYS A 67 -15.52 -7.06 9.07
N SER A 68 -15.46 -6.38 10.20
CA SER A 68 -14.65 -6.75 11.34
C SER A 68 -15.48 -6.88 12.61
N GLN A 69 -14.94 -7.58 13.60
CA GLN A 69 -15.44 -7.59 14.97
C GLN A 69 -14.27 -7.59 15.96
N LEU A 70 -14.46 -6.95 17.13
CA LEU A 70 -13.41 -6.79 18.14
C LEU A 70 -12.90 -8.14 18.66
N ASP A 71 -13.82 -9.04 19.03
CA ASP A 71 -13.50 -10.44 19.38
C ASP A 71 -13.69 -11.32 18.12
N PRO A 72 -12.63 -11.72 17.42
CA PRO A 72 -12.73 -12.49 16.17
C PRO A 72 -13.31 -13.91 16.36
N TYR A 73 -13.45 -14.39 17.60
CA TYR A 73 -13.99 -15.72 17.91
C TYR A 73 -15.49 -15.70 18.26
N SER A 74 -16.06 -14.51 18.51
CA SER A 74 -17.49 -14.37 18.71
C SER A 74 -18.28 -14.79 17.46
N THR A 75 -19.44 -15.40 17.67
CA THR A 75 -20.34 -15.85 16.60
C THR A 75 -21.60 -15.01 16.46
N SER A 76 -21.79 -14.03 17.35
CA SER A 76 -23.03 -13.24 17.45
C SER A 76 -23.34 -12.48 16.15
N ASN A 77 -22.32 -11.88 15.55
CA ASN A 77 -22.47 -11.00 14.40
C ASN A 77 -21.99 -11.60 13.07
N SER A 78 -21.34 -12.76 13.06
CA SER A 78 -20.69 -13.30 11.85
C SER A 78 -21.68 -13.52 10.70
N ASN A 79 -22.88 -14.05 11.00
CA ASN A 79 -23.93 -14.22 9.98
C ASN A 79 -24.49 -12.88 9.48
N ALA A 80 -24.59 -11.87 10.36
CA ALA A 80 -25.07 -10.54 9.98
C ALA A 80 -24.03 -9.87 9.06
N HIS A 81 -22.75 -9.92 9.43
CA HIS A 81 -21.65 -9.40 8.62
C HIS A 81 -21.57 -10.07 7.23
N LEU A 82 -21.70 -11.40 7.15
CA LEU A 82 -21.75 -12.09 5.85
C LEU A 82 -22.93 -11.61 4.99
N LYS A 83 -24.12 -11.48 5.58
CA LYS A 83 -25.31 -10.98 4.85
C LYS A 83 -25.14 -9.54 4.39
N ASP A 84 -24.57 -8.68 5.24
CA ASP A 84 -24.32 -7.29 4.90
C ASP A 84 -23.26 -7.15 3.80
N ALA A 85 -22.22 -7.99 3.81
CA ALA A 85 -21.25 -8.03 2.73
C ALA A 85 -21.84 -8.53 1.42
N LEU A 86 -22.64 -9.61 1.44
CA LEU A 86 -23.32 -10.07 0.23
C LEU A 86 -24.27 -9.00 -0.32
N LYS A 87 -24.96 -8.23 0.54
CA LYS A 87 -25.86 -7.16 0.13
C LYS A 87 -25.15 -6.11 -0.73
N THR A 88 -24.00 -5.61 -0.28
CA THR A 88 -23.26 -4.56 -0.99
C THR A 88 -22.59 -5.12 -2.24
N LEU A 89 -21.90 -6.26 -2.14
CA LEU A 89 -21.26 -6.92 -3.27
C LEU A 89 -22.23 -7.30 -4.39
N ILE A 90 -23.44 -7.78 -4.05
CA ILE A 90 -24.51 -8.01 -5.03
C ILE A 90 -24.86 -6.69 -5.72
N ASN A 91 -25.04 -5.60 -4.98
CA ASN A 91 -25.31 -4.30 -5.58
C ASN A 91 -24.13 -3.77 -6.44
N ALA A 92 -22.88 -3.95 -6.00
CA ALA A 92 -21.69 -3.60 -6.77
C ALA A 92 -21.62 -4.33 -8.12
N SER A 93 -21.94 -5.63 -8.12
CA SER A 93 -21.95 -6.45 -9.33
C SER A 93 -22.95 -5.98 -10.39
N GLN A 94 -24.01 -5.27 -9.99
CA GLN A 94 -24.98 -4.72 -10.94
C GLN A 94 -24.53 -3.38 -11.54
N LYS A 95 -23.65 -2.64 -10.84
CA LYS A 95 -23.25 -1.28 -11.22
C LYS A 95 -21.92 -1.21 -11.94
N ASN A 96 -21.05 -2.21 -11.76
CA ASN A 96 -19.68 -2.16 -12.21
C ASN A 96 -19.26 -3.43 -12.95
N CYS A 97 -18.32 -3.27 -13.89
CA CYS A 97 -17.51 -4.40 -14.33
C CYS A 97 -16.49 -4.70 -13.24
N TYR A 98 -16.34 -5.97 -12.89
CA TYR A 98 -15.40 -6.42 -11.87
C TYR A 98 -14.64 -7.62 -12.41
N SER A 99 -13.45 -7.91 -11.87
CA SER A 99 -12.67 -9.14 -12.05
C SER A 99 -13.00 -10.16 -10.98
N SER A 100 -13.08 -9.71 -9.72
CA SER A 100 -13.60 -10.47 -8.57
C SER A 100 -14.30 -9.58 -7.54
N LEU A 101 -15.15 -10.20 -6.73
CA LEU A 101 -15.79 -9.61 -5.55
C LEU A 101 -15.23 -10.32 -4.32
N ALA A 102 -14.97 -9.61 -3.23
CA ALA A 102 -14.42 -10.24 -2.03
C ALA A 102 -15.14 -9.83 -0.75
N TYR A 103 -15.37 -10.81 0.12
CA TYR A 103 -15.69 -10.56 1.52
C TYR A 103 -14.40 -10.61 2.35
N GLY A 104 -13.97 -9.44 2.83
CA GLY A 104 -12.80 -9.26 3.70
C GLY A 104 -13.18 -9.26 5.18
N THR A 105 -12.51 -10.06 6.01
CA THR A 105 -12.89 -10.17 7.44
C THR A 105 -11.77 -10.60 8.39
N ASN A 106 -11.85 -10.17 9.65
CA ASN A 106 -10.97 -10.66 10.72
C ASN A 106 -11.58 -11.82 11.54
N ILE A 107 -12.82 -12.21 11.22
CA ILE A 107 -13.57 -13.24 11.95
C ILE A 107 -12.93 -14.61 11.72
N ALA A 108 -12.56 -15.31 12.78
CA ALA A 108 -11.85 -16.59 12.69
C ALA A 108 -12.70 -17.72 12.08
N ASN A 109 -14.03 -17.64 12.24
CA ASN A 109 -14.99 -18.57 11.63
C ASN A 109 -16.19 -17.81 11.04
N PRO A 110 -16.03 -17.18 9.86
CA PRO A 110 -17.05 -16.29 9.30
C PRO A 110 -18.36 -17.02 8.96
N PHE A 111 -18.31 -18.35 8.80
CA PHE A 111 -19.46 -19.19 8.48
C PHE A 111 -20.05 -19.94 9.68
N VAL A 112 -19.49 -19.81 10.88
CA VAL A 112 -20.00 -20.39 12.14
C VAL A 112 -20.19 -21.92 12.07
N PHE A 113 -19.41 -22.59 11.21
CA PHE A 113 -19.41 -24.05 11.12
C PHE A 113 -18.28 -24.59 12.00
N LYS A 114 -18.63 -25.34 13.05
CA LYS A 114 -17.62 -25.92 13.97
C LYS A 114 -16.60 -26.79 13.26
N GLN A 115 -17.03 -27.57 12.26
CA GLN A 115 -16.14 -28.43 11.47
C GLN A 115 -15.12 -27.68 10.59
N PHE A 116 -15.27 -26.36 10.41
CA PHE A 116 -14.37 -25.52 9.61
C PHE A 116 -13.76 -24.38 10.43
N SER A 117 -13.74 -24.50 11.76
CA SER A 117 -13.29 -23.41 12.65
C SER A 117 -11.82 -23.03 12.49
N THR A 118 -11.00 -23.90 11.92
CA THR A 118 -9.57 -23.65 11.66
C THR A 118 -9.30 -23.20 10.23
N LEU A 119 -10.26 -23.31 9.31
CA LEU A 119 -10.05 -23.08 7.88
C LEU A 119 -9.63 -21.63 7.55
N PHE A 120 -10.11 -20.68 8.35
CA PHE A 120 -9.91 -19.24 8.16
C PHE A 120 -9.15 -18.56 9.32
N ALA A 121 -8.76 -19.36 10.32
CA ALA A 121 -8.20 -18.86 11.57
C ALA A 121 -6.67 -18.80 11.53
N ASN A 122 -6.09 -18.02 12.46
CA ASN A 122 -4.66 -17.94 12.78
C ASN A 122 -3.73 -17.30 11.74
N THR A 123 -3.98 -17.49 10.44
CA THR A 123 -3.18 -16.88 9.36
C THR A 123 -4.08 -16.21 8.34
N PRO A 124 -3.57 -15.23 7.57
CA PRO A 124 -4.31 -14.69 6.44
C PRO A 124 -4.67 -15.80 5.44
N THR A 125 -5.87 -15.77 4.89
CA THR A 125 -6.32 -16.73 3.87
C THR A 125 -7.02 -16.03 2.72
N LYS A 126 -6.94 -16.65 1.54
CA LYS A 126 -7.68 -16.28 0.34
C LYS A 126 -8.24 -17.56 -0.26
N TYR A 127 -9.56 -17.69 -0.30
CA TYR A 127 -10.23 -18.82 -0.94
C TYR A 127 -11.19 -18.33 -2.01
N SER A 128 -11.12 -18.93 -3.20
CA SER A 128 -12.19 -18.80 -4.19
C SER A 128 -13.43 -19.56 -3.72
N PHE A 129 -14.63 -19.07 -4.05
CA PHE A 129 -15.88 -19.78 -3.82
C PHE A 129 -15.82 -21.23 -4.33
N THR A 130 -15.22 -21.46 -5.50
CA THR A 130 -15.13 -22.79 -6.12
C THR A 130 -14.34 -23.80 -5.30
N GLU A 131 -13.38 -23.34 -4.50
CA GLU A 131 -12.49 -24.18 -3.68
C GLU A 131 -13.09 -24.50 -2.30
N MET A 132 -14.20 -23.85 -1.93
CA MET A 132 -14.78 -24.00 -0.60
C MET A 132 -15.56 -25.30 -0.43
N PRO A 133 -15.63 -25.83 0.81
CA PRO A 133 -16.52 -26.94 1.14
C PRO A 133 -17.99 -26.66 0.78
N ASP A 134 -18.70 -27.67 0.30
CA ASP A 134 -20.09 -27.53 -0.18
C ASP A 134 -21.03 -26.90 0.84
N LYS A 135 -20.87 -27.22 2.13
CA LYS A 135 -21.68 -26.61 3.20
C LYS A 135 -21.49 -25.09 3.30
N ILE A 136 -20.29 -24.59 3.03
CA ILE A 136 -20.01 -23.14 3.00
C ILE A 136 -20.61 -22.52 1.74
N LYS A 137 -20.39 -23.13 0.57
CA LYS A 137 -20.97 -22.67 -0.71
C LYS A 137 -22.50 -22.54 -0.62
N GLN A 138 -23.17 -23.59 -0.14
CA GLN A 138 -24.63 -23.61 0.06
C GLN A 138 -25.10 -22.49 1.01
N LYS A 139 -24.32 -22.18 2.06
CA LYS A 139 -24.67 -21.11 3.00
C LYS A 139 -24.55 -19.73 2.34
N ILE A 140 -23.48 -19.49 1.59
CA ILE A 140 -23.27 -18.26 0.84
C ILE A 140 -24.41 -18.05 -0.17
N GLU A 141 -24.71 -19.06 -0.99
CA GLU A 141 -25.81 -19.00 -1.97
C GLU A 141 -27.17 -18.75 -1.31
N LYS A 142 -27.47 -19.45 -0.21
CA LYS A 142 -28.69 -19.26 0.55
C LYS A 142 -28.82 -17.82 1.05
N TYR A 143 -27.75 -17.27 1.62
CA TYR A 143 -27.77 -15.91 2.15
C TYR A 143 -27.82 -14.86 1.03
N ALA A 144 -27.13 -15.07 -0.09
CA ALA A 144 -27.21 -14.20 -1.25
C ALA A 144 -28.64 -14.13 -1.80
N LYS A 145 -29.30 -15.28 -1.99
CA LYS A 145 -30.71 -15.35 -2.42
C LYS A 145 -31.67 -14.71 -1.42
N GLN A 146 -31.46 -14.94 -0.12
CA GLN A 146 -32.25 -14.34 0.94
C GLN A 146 -32.14 -12.80 0.92
N VAL A 147 -30.92 -12.29 0.92
CA VAL A 147 -30.63 -10.84 0.92
C VAL A 147 -31.15 -10.19 -0.36
N ALA A 148 -30.92 -10.81 -1.52
CA ALA A 148 -31.42 -10.29 -2.80
C ALA A 148 -32.95 -10.16 -2.79
N LYS A 149 -33.67 -11.16 -2.26
CA LYS A 149 -35.13 -11.11 -2.11
C LYS A 149 -35.58 -10.02 -1.13
N GLU A 150 -34.97 -9.97 0.06
CA GLU A 150 -35.33 -9.01 1.12
C GLU A 150 -35.07 -7.56 0.72
N LYS A 151 -33.97 -7.30 0.00
CA LYS A 151 -33.54 -5.97 -0.43
C LYS A 151 -33.94 -5.62 -1.86
N LYS A 152 -34.67 -6.52 -2.55
CA LYS A 152 -35.09 -6.37 -3.95
C LYS A 152 -33.91 -6.11 -4.92
N LEU A 153 -32.81 -6.82 -4.70
CA LEU A 153 -31.61 -6.74 -5.55
C LEU A 153 -31.66 -7.82 -6.65
N SER A 154 -31.08 -7.51 -7.80
CA SER A 154 -30.84 -8.48 -8.88
C SER A 154 -29.57 -9.28 -8.60
N LEU A 155 -29.59 -10.56 -8.95
CA LEU A 155 -28.41 -11.44 -8.98
C LEU A 155 -27.86 -11.67 -10.39
N ALA A 156 -28.42 -11.01 -11.42
CA ALA A 156 -28.12 -11.31 -12.83
C ALA A 156 -26.62 -11.23 -13.15
N ASN A 157 -25.95 -10.22 -12.62
CA ASN A 157 -24.51 -10.03 -12.78
C ASN A 157 -23.68 -10.51 -11.58
N PHE A 158 -24.28 -11.18 -10.58
CA PHE A 158 -23.54 -11.68 -9.42
C PHE A 158 -23.05 -13.11 -9.69
N ASP A 159 -21.80 -13.21 -10.14
CA ASP A 159 -21.13 -14.48 -10.42
C ASP A 159 -20.42 -15.02 -9.17
N PHE A 160 -20.88 -16.19 -8.68
CA PHE A 160 -20.31 -16.86 -7.51
C PHE A 160 -18.89 -17.37 -7.78
N ASP A 161 -18.54 -17.78 -9.00
CA ASP A 161 -17.20 -18.31 -9.29
C ASP A 161 -16.11 -17.23 -9.20
N ARG A 162 -16.54 -15.96 -9.15
CA ARG A 162 -15.69 -14.77 -9.01
C ARG A 162 -15.76 -14.17 -7.61
N LEU A 163 -16.41 -14.84 -6.68
CA LEU A 163 -16.46 -14.46 -5.26
C LEU A 163 -15.27 -15.07 -4.52
N GLU A 164 -14.59 -14.23 -3.74
CA GLU A 164 -13.48 -14.61 -2.87
C GLU A 164 -13.83 -14.34 -1.40
N ILE A 165 -13.26 -15.12 -0.50
CA ILE A 165 -13.25 -14.84 0.94
C ILE A 165 -11.81 -14.60 1.35
N ARG A 166 -11.55 -13.42 1.90
CA ARG A 166 -10.24 -13.00 2.35
C ARG A 166 -10.28 -12.80 3.86
N THR A 167 -9.47 -13.55 4.60
CA THR A 167 -9.32 -13.35 6.04
C THR A 167 -7.98 -12.77 6.39
N LEU A 168 -7.97 -11.85 7.36
CA LEU A 168 -6.78 -11.25 7.93
C LEU A 168 -6.95 -11.23 9.45
N PRO A 169 -6.21 -12.05 10.21
CA PRO A 169 -6.21 -11.94 11.66
C PRO A 169 -5.76 -10.53 12.07
N PHE A 170 -6.66 -9.83 12.74
CA PHE A 170 -6.50 -8.44 13.14
C PHE A 170 -7.26 -8.23 14.45
N PHE A 171 -6.55 -8.27 15.57
CA PHE A 171 -7.12 -8.18 16.92
C PHE A 171 -6.00 -7.92 17.93
N GLY A 172 -6.37 -7.65 19.18
CA GLY A 172 -5.42 -7.35 20.25
C GLY A 172 -5.32 -5.85 20.49
N ASP A 173 -4.93 -5.51 21.71
CA ASP A 173 -4.88 -4.12 22.18
C ASP A 173 -3.57 -3.44 21.80
N ASP A 174 -2.50 -4.22 21.60
CA ASP A 174 -1.19 -3.72 21.19
C ASP A 174 -0.98 -3.79 19.67
N ASP A 175 -0.25 -2.82 19.13
CA ASP A 175 0.03 -2.69 17.70
C ASP A 175 0.83 -3.88 17.14
N GLN A 176 1.73 -4.46 17.93
CA GLN A 176 2.55 -5.58 17.49
C GLN A 176 1.69 -6.80 17.17
N THR A 177 0.71 -7.12 18.03
CA THR A 177 -0.25 -8.20 17.79
C THR A 177 -1.25 -7.83 16.70
N ARG A 178 -1.82 -6.63 16.74
CA ARG A 178 -2.88 -6.20 15.83
C ARG A 178 -2.44 -6.13 14.38
N TYR A 179 -1.30 -5.50 14.12
CA TYR A 179 -0.79 -5.29 12.75
C TYR A 179 0.20 -6.37 12.31
N ARG A 180 0.42 -7.43 13.11
CA ARG A 180 1.46 -8.44 12.91
C ARG A 180 1.59 -8.88 11.45
N PHE A 181 0.51 -9.39 10.86
CA PHE A 181 0.55 -9.96 9.51
C PHE A 181 0.72 -8.91 8.41
N VAL A 182 0.18 -7.71 8.62
CA VAL A 182 0.35 -6.57 7.71
C VAL A 182 1.81 -6.15 7.72
N LYS A 183 2.38 -5.96 8.91
CA LYS A 183 3.78 -5.59 9.09
C LYS A 183 4.71 -6.66 8.54
N GLU A 184 4.50 -7.93 8.86
CA GLU A 184 5.31 -9.04 8.32
C GLU A 184 5.37 -9.04 6.79
N HIS A 185 4.23 -8.88 6.10
CA HIS A 185 4.19 -8.85 4.64
C HIS A 185 4.88 -7.62 4.04
N VAL A 186 4.57 -6.42 4.56
CA VAL A 186 5.21 -5.18 4.09
C VAL A 186 6.72 -5.23 4.32
N MET A 187 7.18 -5.66 5.49
CA MET A 187 8.60 -5.76 5.79
C MET A 187 9.30 -6.79 4.90
N SER A 188 8.64 -7.91 4.60
CA SER A 188 9.18 -8.90 3.66
C SER A 188 9.33 -8.34 2.24
N LEU A 189 8.33 -7.59 1.76
CA LEU A 189 8.39 -6.89 0.48
C LEU A 189 9.55 -5.89 0.44
N LEU A 190 9.65 -5.01 1.44
CA LEU A 190 10.68 -3.96 1.49
C LEU A 190 12.08 -4.55 1.64
N SER A 191 12.23 -5.63 2.41
CA SER A 191 13.48 -6.37 2.50
C SER A 191 13.91 -6.97 1.16
N SER A 192 12.96 -7.47 0.34
CA SER A 192 13.26 -7.98 -1.01
C SER A 192 13.76 -6.89 -1.97
N ILE A 193 13.32 -5.64 -1.77
CA ILE A 193 13.79 -4.45 -2.49
C ILE A 193 15.17 -3.99 -1.96
N GLY A 194 15.60 -4.48 -0.80
CA GLY A 194 16.91 -4.25 -0.20
C GLY A 194 16.96 -3.07 0.76
N LEU A 195 15.83 -2.70 1.36
CA LEU A 195 15.81 -1.70 2.44
C LEU A 195 16.34 -2.32 3.74
N THR A 196 16.98 -1.50 4.57
CA THR A 196 17.32 -1.89 5.95
C THR A 196 16.06 -1.98 6.81
N GLN A 197 16.17 -2.60 7.99
CA GLN A 197 15.06 -2.65 8.96
C GLN A 197 14.56 -1.25 9.34
N SER A 198 15.48 -0.30 9.56
CA SER A 198 15.14 1.07 9.94
C SER A 198 14.37 1.79 8.83
N GLN A 199 14.87 1.71 7.59
CA GLN A 199 14.22 2.29 6.42
C GLN A 199 12.83 1.65 6.20
N SER A 200 12.75 0.32 6.33
CA SER A 200 11.49 -0.41 6.16
C SER A 200 10.43 -0.02 7.19
N ASN A 201 10.83 0.20 8.46
CA ASN A 201 9.91 0.70 9.48
C ASN A 201 9.37 2.10 9.12
N ARG A 202 10.21 3.02 8.65
CA ARG A 202 9.78 4.37 8.22
C ARG A 202 8.77 4.32 7.08
N VAL A 203 8.99 3.45 6.09
CA VAL A 203 8.04 3.22 5.00
C VAL A 203 6.72 2.64 5.54
N PHE A 204 6.79 1.64 6.43
CA PHE A 204 5.59 1.05 7.01
C PHE A 204 4.75 2.06 7.79
N ASP A 205 5.38 2.89 8.62
CA ASP A 205 4.70 3.94 9.39
C ASP A 205 4.02 4.96 8.46
N ASN A 206 4.69 5.32 7.36
CA ASN A 206 4.12 6.18 6.33
C ASN A 206 2.92 5.52 5.62
N TYR A 207 3.02 4.24 5.25
CA TYR A 207 1.90 3.50 4.67
C TYR A 207 0.69 3.43 5.60
N GLN A 208 0.89 3.17 6.89
CA GLN A 208 -0.21 3.18 7.84
C GLN A 208 -0.93 4.53 7.84
N LEU A 209 -0.18 5.65 7.84
CA LEU A 209 -0.76 6.98 7.77
C LEU A 209 -1.51 7.24 6.46
N ASP A 210 -0.96 6.85 5.32
CA ASP A 210 -1.57 7.12 4.02
C ASP A 210 -2.85 6.30 3.81
N PHE A 211 -2.85 5.03 4.21
CA PHE A 211 -4.03 4.17 4.10
C PHE A 211 -5.13 4.59 5.08
N VAL A 212 -4.80 4.95 6.33
CA VAL A 212 -5.78 5.45 7.31
C VAL A 212 -6.38 6.79 6.88
N LYS A 213 -5.61 7.63 6.18
CA LYS A 213 -6.10 8.92 5.68
C LYS A 213 -6.85 8.80 4.34
N ASN A 214 -6.58 7.78 3.53
CA ASN A 214 -7.18 7.63 2.21
C ASN A 214 -8.72 7.66 2.20
N PRO A 215 -9.44 7.10 3.20
CA PRO A 215 -10.89 7.25 3.33
C PRO A 215 -11.39 8.70 3.30
N SER A 216 -10.64 9.63 3.88
CA SER A 216 -11.00 11.06 3.94
C SER A 216 -10.65 11.85 2.67
N LYS A 217 -9.91 11.24 1.74
CA LYS A 217 -9.54 11.85 0.46
C LYS A 217 -10.53 11.42 -0.62
N SER A 218 -10.85 12.30 -1.56
CA SER A 218 -11.67 11.96 -2.73
C SER A 218 -10.91 11.14 -3.78
N ILE A 219 -9.58 11.16 -3.74
CA ILE A 219 -8.69 10.53 -4.72
C ILE A 219 -8.19 9.16 -4.24
N ALA A 220 -7.97 8.26 -5.18
CA ALA A 220 -7.30 6.98 -4.96
C ALA A 220 -5.79 7.19 -4.75
N LEU A 221 -5.14 6.25 -4.07
CA LEU A 221 -3.68 6.14 -4.08
C LEU A 221 -3.28 5.42 -5.37
N GLU A 222 -2.42 6.06 -6.17
CA GLU A 222 -1.82 5.45 -7.35
C GLU A 222 -0.60 4.60 -6.94
N LYS A 223 -0.16 3.70 -7.82
CA LYS A 223 1.06 2.91 -7.60
C LYS A 223 2.26 3.82 -7.28
N SER A 224 2.37 4.98 -7.92
CA SER A 224 3.39 5.99 -7.63
C SER A 224 3.34 6.44 -6.17
N ASP A 225 2.16 6.74 -5.62
CA ASP A 225 2.02 7.19 -4.22
C ASP A 225 2.54 6.16 -3.21
N ILE A 226 2.50 4.87 -3.57
CA ILE A 226 2.94 3.76 -2.72
C ILE A 226 4.42 3.45 -2.94
N THR A 227 4.90 3.48 -4.19
CA THR A 227 6.31 3.18 -4.49
C THR A 227 7.25 4.33 -4.11
N TRP A 228 6.72 5.56 -4.08
CA TRP A 228 7.49 6.76 -3.83
C TRP A 228 8.11 6.86 -2.42
N PRO A 229 7.37 6.59 -1.32
CA PRO A 229 7.95 6.48 0.02
C PRO A 229 9.14 5.54 0.13
N ILE A 230 9.17 4.45 -0.65
CA ILE A 230 10.29 3.50 -0.65
C ILE A 230 11.57 4.20 -1.13
N ILE A 231 11.47 5.02 -2.18
CA ILE A 231 12.58 5.78 -2.76
C ILE A 231 13.04 6.90 -1.83
N ILE A 232 12.09 7.58 -1.18
CA ILE A 232 12.39 8.64 -0.20
C ILE A 232 13.10 8.05 1.02
N PHE A 233 12.52 7.05 1.67
CA PHE A 233 13.02 6.54 2.94
C PHE A 233 14.23 5.62 2.80
N ALA A 234 14.62 5.25 1.58
CA ALA A 234 15.91 4.64 1.31
C ALA A 234 17.08 5.64 1.28
N LEU A 235 16.81 6.95 1.32
CA LEU A 235 17.84 7.95 1.55
C LEU A 235 18.26 7.92 3.02
N ASP A 236 19.52 7.56 3.24
CA ASP A 236 20.22 7.97 4.45
C ASP A 236 20.64 9.45 4.28
N PRO A 237 20.74 10.23 5.39
CA PRO A 237 21.21 11.60 5.36
C PRO A 237 22.63 11.72 4.75
N ILE A 238 22.98 12.95 4.39
CA ILE A 238 24.22 13.39 3.72
C ILE A 238 25.42 12.51 4.08
N SER A 239 26.08 11.94 3.06
CA SER A 239 27.28 11.12 3.29
C SER A 239 28.53 11.94 3.02
N ASP A 240 29.40 12.07 4.03
CA ASP A 240 30.75 12.66 3.95
C ASP A 240 31.57 12.11 2.77
N GLU A 241 31.29 10.86 2.35
CA GLU A 241 31.88 10.21 1.18
C GLU A 241 31.76 11.05 -0.11
N PHE A 242 30.67 11.82 -0.28
CA PHE A 242 30.52 12.68 -1.46
C PHE A 242 31.50 13.87 -1.43
N PHE A 243 31.62 14.53 -0.28
CA PHE A 243 32.49 15.70 -0.13
C PHE A 243 33.95 15.32 -0.39
N GLU A 244 34.38 14.18 0.17
CA GLU A 244 35.71 13.63 -0.09
C GLU A 244 35.90 13.19 -1.55
N GLU A 245 34.90 12.56 -2.17
CA GLU A 245 35.05 12.02 -3.52
C GLU A 245 35.06 13.13 -4.60
N PHE A 246 34.48 14.29 -4.34
CA PHE A 246 34.42 15.43 -5.27
C PHE A 246 35.31 16.62 -4.87
N ASP A 247 36.14 16.48 -3.84
CA ASP A 247 37.10 17.48 -3.37
C ASP A 247 36.45 18.87 -3.13
N LEU A 248 35.28 18.89 -2.49
CA LEU A 248 34.53 20.13 -2.26
C LEU A 248 35.20 21.05 -1.25
N ASP A 249 35.01 22.36 -1.43
CA ASP A 249 35.39 23.35 -0.41
C ASP A 249 34.30 23.56 0.65
N ILE A 250 34.68 24.21 1.76
CA ILE A 250 33.79 24.47 2.91
C ILE A 250 32.55 25.28 2.50
N GLY A 251 32.66 26.17 1.51
CA GLY A 251 31.54 26.98 1.02
C GLY A 251 30.56 26.14 0.19
N GLU A 252 31.06 25.19 -0.59
CA GLU A 252 30.24 24.22 -1.32
C GLU A 252 29.54 23.23 -0.37
N GLU A 253 30.26 22.76 0.66
CA GLU A 253 29.69 21.92 1.73
C GLU A 253 28.55 22.66 2.45
N ASP A 254 28.79 23.89 2.95
CA ASP A 254 27.77 24.69 3.63
C ASP A 254 26.58 24.98 2.70
N ALA A 255 26.84 25.26 1.42
CA ALA A 255 25.77 25.46 0.45
C ALA A 255 24.87 24.22 0.30
N ILE A 256 25.45 23.01 0.28
CA ILE A 256 24.70 21.75 0.19
C ILE A 256 23.91 21.48 1.48
N GLU A 257 24.54 21.66 2.63
CA GLU A 257 23.97 21.29 3.93
C GLU A 257 22.91 22.29 4.43
N THR A 258 23.06 23.57 4.08
CA THR A 258 22.21 24.63 4.63
C THR A 258 21.42 25.36 3.55
N THR A 259 22.11 25.97 2.59
CA THR A 259 21.50 26.91 1.62
C THR A 259 20.54 26.20 0.66
N TYR A 260 20.95 25.04 0.14
CA TYR A 260 20.20 24.29 -0.87
C TYR A 260 19.56 23.01 -0.34
N ALA A 261 19.59 22.74 0.97
CA ALA A 261 19.11 21.48 1.55
C ALA A 261 17.68 21.11 1.10
N GLU A 262 16.73 22.06 1.18
CA GLU A 262 15.34 21.84 0.75
C GLU A 262 15.21 21.65 -0.77
N PHE A 263 16.01 22.40 -1.55
CA PHE A 263 16.03 22.27 -3.00
C PHE A 263 16.58 20.91 -3.44
N ILE A 264 17.69 20.48 -2.84
CA ILE A 264 18.31 19.18 -3.03
C ILE A 264 17.33 18.07 -2.66
N GLU A 265 16.67 18.17 -1.50
CA GLU A 265 15.66 17.21 -1.09
C GLU A 265 14.59 17.10 -2.17
N LYS A 266 13.95 18.22 -2.53
CA LYS A 266 12.90 18.28 -3.56
C LYS A 266 13.33 17.67 -4.90
N LYS A 267 14.52 18.00 -5.39
CA LYS A 267 15.02 17.52 -6.69
C LYS A 267 15.50 16.07 -6.67
N SER A 268 16.10 15.64 -5.56
CA SER A 268 16.50 14.24 -5.33
C SER A 268 15.30 13.32 -5.15
N ILE A 269 14.10 13.89 -5.01
CA ILE A 269 12.80 13.23 -4.87
C ILE A 269 11.82 13.68 -6.00
N GLU A 270 12.31 14.13 -7.16
CA GLU A 270 11.41 14.44 -8.28
C GLU A 270 11.31 13.24 -9.24
N PHE A 271 10.15 12.55 -9.29
CA PHE A 271 9.97 11.31 -10.07
C PHE A 271 10.43 11.42 -11.53
N THR A 272 10.00 12.47 -12.23
CA THR A 272 10.36 12.76 -13.62
C THR A 272 11.87 12.92 -13.79
N PHE A 273 12.50 13.61 -12.84
CA PHE A 273 13.95 13.84 -12.86
C PHE A 273 14.74 12.57 -12.56
N ILE A 274 14.37 11.81 -11.53
CA ILE A 274 15.00 10.54 -11.17
C ILE A 274 14.97 9.57 -12.36
N ASN A 275 13.80 9.42 -13.00
CA ASN A 275 13.66 8.51 -14.13
C ASN A 275 14.53 8.93 -15.31
N HIS A 276 14.58 10.23 -15.61
CA HIS A 276 15.41 10.76 -16.69
C HIS A 276 16.90 10.51 -16.42
N VAL A 277 17.40 10.86 -15.23
CA VAL A 277 18.79 10.63 -14.82
C VAL A 277 19.13 9.14 -14.85
N THR A 278 18.24 8.29 -14.32
CA THR A 278 18.43 6.84 -14.29
C THR A 278 18.51 6.24 -15.69
N GLN A 279 17.64 6.69 -16.61
CA GLN A 279 17.68 6.24 -18.01
C GLN A 279 18.99 6.65 -18.70
N GLN A 280 19.39 7.91 -18.55
CA GLN A 280 20.65 8.41 -19.12
C GLN A 280 21.87 7.66 -18.55
N TYR A 281 21.88 7.38 -17.25
CA TYR A 281 22.94 6.58 -16.64
C TYR A 281 22.97 5.13 -17.19
N ARG A 282 21.80 4.50 -17.38
CA ARG A 282 21.73 3.16 -18.00
C ARG A 282 22.30 3.16 -19.42
N GLU A 283 22.00 4.18 -20.22
CA GLU A 283 22.55 4.36 -21.57
C GLU A 283 24.07 4.57 -21.51
N TYR A 284 24.55 5.39 -20.57
CA TYR A 284 25.97 5.60 -20.32
C TYR A 284 26.70 4.29 -19.96
N ILE A 285 26.14 3.48 -19.05
CA ILE A 285 26.70 2.17 -18.70
C ILE A 285 26.73 1.22 -19.91
N ARG A 286 25.68 1.21 -20.74
CA ARG A 286 25.65 0.39 -21.96
C ARG A 286 26.70 0.82 -22.98
N SER A 287 27.02 2.11 -23.04
CA SER A 287 28.03 2.65 -23.94
C SER A 287 29.47 2.22 -23.60
N LYS A 288 29.71 1.73 -22.37
CA LYS A 288 31.04 1.35 -21.85
C LYS A 288 32.10 2.45 -21.94
N LYS A 289 31.67 3.72 -21.87
CA LYS A 289 32.56 4.91 -21.89
C LYS A 289 33.24 5.22 -20.55
N TYR A 290 33.10 4.37 -19.54
CA TYR A 290 33.67 4.53 -18.20
C TYR A 290 34.95 3.74 -18.01
N THR A 291 35.83 4.19 -17.11
CA THR A 291 37.14 3.55 -16.85
C THR A 291 36.98 2.20 -16.17
N ASN A 292 36.15 2.14 -15.13
CA ASN A 292 35.76 0.90 -14.47
C ASN A 292 34.36 1.04 -13.87
N ARG A 293 33.70 -0.09 -13.56
CA ARG A 293 32.30 -0.08 -13.10
C ARG A 293 32.12 0.56 -11.70
N ARG A 294 33.18 0.68 -10.91
CA ARG A 294 33.14 1.31 -9.59
C ARG A 294 33.17 2.84 -9.70
N THR A 295 33.96 3.40 -10.62
CA THR A 295 34.05 4.84 -10.88
C THR A 295 32.97 5.35 -11.83
N ALA A 296 32.23 4.46 -12.49
CA ALA A 296 31.21 4.84 -13.46
C ALA A 296 30.17 5.87 -12.96
N PRO A 297 29.71 5.85 -11.68
CA PRO A 297 28.86 6.92 -11.15
C PRO A 297 29.54 8.29 -11.17
N LYS A 298 30.76 8.40 -10.64
CA LYS A 298 31.55 9.63 -10.64
C LYS A 298 31.83 10.11 -12.06
N ASP A 299 32.31 9.22 -12.93
CA ASP A 299 32.61 9.55 -14.33
C ASP A 299 31.37 10.09 -15.06
N PHE A 300 30.20 9.50 -14.81
CA PHE A 300 28.93 10.00 -15.37
C PHE A 300 28.59 11.39 -14.86
N ILE A 301 28.67 11.61 -13.54
CA ILE A 301 28.36 12.89 -12.90
C ILE A 301 29.26 13.98 -13.47
N GLU A 302 30.58 13.77 -13.47
CA GLU A 302 31.53 14.74 -14.03
C GLU A 302 31.26 15.05 -15.50
N SER A 303 30.85 14.06 -16.30
CA SER A 303 30.55 14.27 -17.72
C SER A 303 29.20 14.91 -18.02
N THR A 304 28.30 15.03 -17.03
CA THR A 304 26.91 15.47 -17.24
C THR A 304 26.45 16.59 -16.30
N ALA A 305 27.26 16.98 -15.30
CA ALA A 305 26.90 17.98 -14.30
C ALA A 305 26.43 19.28 -14.96
N ASP A 306 27.22 19.85 -15.88
CA ASP A 306 26.89 21.12 -16.54
C ASP A 306 25.53 21.07 -17.27
N TYR A 307 25.23 19.96 -17.94
CA TYR A 307 23.95 19.76 -18.62
C TYR A 307 22.76 19.76 -17.64
N TYR A 308 22.93 19.12 -16.48
CA TYR A 308 21.88 19.08 -15.47
C TYR A 308 21.79 20.37 -14.66
N GLU A 309 22.91 21.07 -14.47
CA GLU A 309 22.97 22.35 -13.79
C GLU A 309 22.16 23.38 -14.56
N GLU A 310 22.34 23.48 -15.88
CA GLU A 310 21.54 24.35 -16.75
C GLU A 310 20.02 24.08 -16.61
N LYS A 311 19.63 22.80 -16.47
CA LYS A 311 18.23 22.41 -16.30
C LYS A 311 17.66 22.71 -14.92
N LEU A 312 18.50 22.61 -13.88
CA LEU A 312 18.07 22.78 -12.49
C LEU A 312 18.00 24.26 -12.11
N PHE A 313 18.95 25.06 -12.62
CA PHE A 313 19.13 26.47 -12.27
C PHE A 313 18.77 27.42 -13.41
N PHE A 314 18.24 26.93 -14.53
CA PHE A 314 17.77 27.75 -15.67
C PHE A 314 18.78 28.82 -16.14
N SER A 315 20.06 28.45 -16.16
CA SER A 315 21.19 29.33 -16.53
C SER A 315 21.54 30.45 -15.53
N GLU A 316 20.95 30.46 -14.32
CA GLU A 316 21.43 31.26 -13.18
C GLU A 316 22.46 30.46 -12.36
N SER A 317 23.51 29.97 -13.03
CA SER A 317 24.61 29.26 -12.37
C SER A 317 25.41 30.24 -11.50
N ILE A 318 25.68 29.81 -10.26
CA ILE A 318 26.48 30.51 -9.25
C ILE A 318 27.60 29.57 -8.81
N ASP A 319 28.61 30.08 -8.13
CA ASP A 319 29.83 29.31 -7.82
C ASP A 319 29.57 27.94 -7.15
N THR A 320 28.46 27.76 -6.42
CA THR A 320 28.10 26.51 -5.74
C THR A 320 27.07 25.62 -6.47
N SER A 321 26.45 26.08 -7.57
CA SER A 321 25.36 25.33 -8.23
C SER A 321 25.84 24.04 -8.91
N ASN A 322 27.09 23.99 -9.35
CA ASN A 322 27.68 22.77 -9.91
C ASN A 322 27.85 21.68 -8.84
N ALA A 323 28.41 22.02 -7.68
CA ALA A 323 28.53 21.11 -6.53
C ALA A 323 27.17 20.57 -6.08
N VAL A 324 26.17 21.46 -5.97
CA VAL A 324 24.78 21.09 -5.64
C VAL A 324 24.19 20.13 -6.69
N THR A 325 24.42 20.39 -7.98
CA THR A 325 23.98 19.51 -9.07
C THR A 325 24.62 18.13 -8.97
N LYS A 326 25.94 18.08 -8.79
CA LYS A 326 26.69 16.83 -8.61
C LYS A 326 26.15 16.04 -7.42
N TYR A 327 25.81 16.71 -6.32
CA TYR A 327 25.26 16.07 -5.14
C TYR A 327 23.87 15.48 -5.37
N ILE A 328 22.98 16.19 -6.07
CA ILE A 328 21.66 15.67 -6.46
C ILE A 328 21.82 14.42 -7.33
N LEU A 329 22.68 14.47 -8.35
CA LEU A 329 22.95 13.33 -9.22
C LEU A 329 23.52 12.16 -8.43
N TRP A 330 24.49 12.39 -7.55
CA TRP A 330 25.07 11.39 -6.65
C TRP A 330 24.01 10.67 -5.81
N ASN A 331 23.12 11.44 -5.18
CA ASN A 331 22.01 10.90 -4.41
C ASN A 331 21.07 10.04 -5.27
N ILE A 332 20.81 10.43 -6.51
CA ILE A 332 20.01 9.63 -7.45
C ILE A 332 20.76 8.35 -7.85
N LEU A 333 22.05 8.43 -8.17
CA LEU A 333 22.84 7.27 -8.58
C LEU A 333 23.02 6.26 -7.44
N LYS A 334 23.17 6.71 -6.19
CA LYS A 334 23.15 5.83 -5.01
C LYS A 334 21.84 5.03 -4.92
N LYS A 335 20.71 5.60 -5.39
CA LYS A 335 19.43 4.90 -5.47
C LYS A 335 19.31 3.92 -6.64
N ILE A 336 20.16 3.96 -7.67
CA ILE A 336 19.91 3.20 -8.91
C ILE A 336 19.76 1.70 -8.66
N LYS A 337 20.61 1.09 -7.84
CA LYS A 337 20.46 -0.35 -7.52
C LYS A 337 19.17 -0.64 -6.78
N LEU A 338 18.72 0.28 -5.92
CA LEU A 338 17.45 0.16 -5.22
C LEU A 338 16.28 0.34 -6.20
N ILE A 339 16.32 1.35 -7.07
CA ILE A 339 15.31 1.61 -8.11
C ILE A 339 15.22 0.43 -9.08
N GLU A 340 16.35 -0.18 -9.46
CA GLU A 340 16.36 -1.39 -10.30
C GLU A 340 15.72 -2.59 -9.60
N ARG A 341 15.99 -2.79 -8.31
CA ARG A 341 15.32 -3.83 -7.52
C ARG A 341 13.84 -3.52 -7.34
N LEU A 342 13.50 -2.27 -7.06
CA LEU A 342 12.13 -1.79 -6.93
C LEU A 342 11.37 -2.06 -8.22
N ASP A 343 11.85 -1.57 -9.37
CA ASP A 343 11.28 -1.84 -10.69
C ASP A 343 11.11 -3.34 -10.97
N LYS A 344 12.09 -4.17 -10.62
CA LYS A 344 11.97 -5.62 -10.77
C LYS A 344 10.85 -6.21 -9.90
N GLU A 345 10.76 -5.83 -8.64
CA GLU A 345 9.80 -6.39 -7.67
C GLU A 345 8.39 -5.78 -7.83
N VAL A 346 8.26 -4.50 -8.23
CA VAL A 346 7.00 -3.74 -8.21
C VAL A 346 6.62 -3.08 -9.54
N GLY A 347 7.47 -3.12 -10.57
CA GLY A 347 7.19 -2.57 -11.91
C GLY A 347 6.91 -1.07 -11.90
N LEU A 348 7.96 -0.25 -12.02
CA LEU A 348 7.88 1.21 -11.99
C LEU A 348 7.49 1.83 -13.34
#